data_AF-A0A101XH58-F1
#
_entry.id   AF-A0A101XH58-F1
#
_cell.length_a   1.000
_cell.length_b   1.000
_cell.length_c   1.000
_cell.angle_alpha   90.00
_cell.angle_beta   90.00
_cell.angle_gamma   90.00
#
_symmetry.space_group_name_H-M   'P 1'
#
loop_
_entity.id
_entity.type
_entity.pdbx_description
1 polymer ?
#
loop_
_entity_poly.entity_id
_entity_poly.type
_entity_poly.pdbx_seq_one_letter_code
_entity_poly.pdbx_strand_id
1 'polypeptide(L)'
;MGSGADVTTTFKCEPNCASCCKLSPITVLPHEVYLLQREAEELGIEAAFSPSYIVVDELNKVRIVLSYLLMLNGRGECPFLRGTKCLVHDSYKPLTCRSFPYLPRIIRYSMDTATKTIDFDVSFVASYACPVVKRDDPGYGNGDMRVYFKNEVPHAREAIALRKFYAATLTQMWRSGAIELTDEDGRTVPYPLVNGYFFIRQRMPMITLNVINDIAMKARREAEQ
;
A
#
# COMPACT_ATOMS: atom_id res chain seq x y z
N MET A 1 -26.63 -39.57 -1.83
CA MET A 1 -26.35 -38.70 -0.67
C MET A 1 -24.86 -38.80 -0.35
N GLY A 2 -24.03 -37.77 -0.37
CA GLY A 2 -24.00 -36.56 -1.18
C GLY A 2 -22.56 -36.43 -1.70
N SER A 3 -22.41 -36.02 -2.95
CA SER A 3 -21.09 -35.72 -3.53
C SER A 3 -20.57 -34.44 -2.86
N GLY A 4 -19.55 -34.59 -2.01
CA GLY A 4 -18.73 -33.47 -1.55
C GLY A 4 -18.03 -32.88 -2.76
N ALA A 5 -18.61 -31.84 -3.33
CA ALA A 5 -17.93 -31.00 -4.30
C ALA A 5 -16.95 -30.12 -3.52
N ASP A 6 -15.70 -30.57 -3.44
CA ASP A 6 -14.56 -29.72 -3.14
C ASP A 6 -14.40 -28.74 -4.31
N VAL A 7 -15.23 -27.69 -4.32
CA VAL A 7 -15.07 -26.58 -5.25
C VAL A 7 -14.16 -25.60 -4.54
N THR A 8 -12.87 -25.67 -4.86
CA THR A 8 -11.89 -24.61 -4.56
C THR A 8 -12.23 -23.36 -5.38
N THR A 9 -13.32 -22.67 -5.04
CA THR A 9 -13.77 -21.45 -5.71
C THR A 9 -12.72 -20.37 -5.48
N THR A 10 -12.09 -19.90 -6.56
CA THR A 10 -11.10 -18.81 -6.53
C THR A 10 -11.76 -17.55 -7.07
N PHE A 11 -11.52 -16.42 -6.40
CA PHE A 11 -12.03 -15.13 -6.83
C PHE A 11 -11.63 -14.79 -8.28
N LYS A 12 -12.57 -14.21 -9.03
CA LYS A 12 -12.33 -13.61 -10.36
C LYS A 12 -13.08 -12.30 -10.49
N CYS A 13 -12.38 -11.25 -10.94
CA CYS A 13 -13.01 -9.96 -11.23
C CYS A 13 -14.07 -10.08 -12.32
N GLU A 14 -15.15 -9.29 -12.17
CA GLU A 14 -16.12 -9.10 -13.25
C GLU A 14 -15.50 -8.26 -14.38
N PRO A 15 -15.78 -8.61 -15.65
CA PRO A 15 -15.30 -7.83 -16.78
C PRO A 15 -15.88 -6.40 -16.72
N ASN A 16 -15.08 -5.41 -17.09
CA ASN A 16 -15.44 -3.99 -17.07
C ASN A 16 -15.86 -3.44 -15.69
N CYS A 17 -15.44 -4.09 -14.60
CA CYS A 17 -15.68 -3.58 -13.26
C CYS A 17 -14.68 -2.49 -12.87
N ALA A 18 -15.19 -1.35 -12.39
CA ALA A 18 -14.40 -0.23 -11.89
C ALA A 18 -14.88 0.27 -10.52
N SER A 19 -15.65 -0.55 -9.78
CA SER A 19 -16.26 -0.12 -8.51
C SER A 19 -15.19 0.35 -7.52
N CYS A 20 -14.07 -0.37 -7.41
CA CYS A 20 -12.95 -0.02 -6.52
C CYS A 20 -12.34 1.36 -6.81
N CYS A 21 -12.39 1.82 -8.07
CA CYS A 21 -11.85 3.11 -8.48
C CYS A 21 -12.73 4.29 -8.06
N LYS A 22 -13.92 4.08 -7.48
CA LYS A 22 -14.86 5.15 -7.09
C LYS A 22 -15.21 5.18 -5.60
N LEU A 23 -14.50 4.40 -4.77
CA LEU A 23 -14.85 4.23 -3.35
C LEU A 23 -14.15 5.22 -2.44
N SER A 24 -12.83 5.27 -2.55
CA SER A 24 -12.00 5.97 -1.59
C SER A 24 -10.64 6.29 -2.20
N PRO A 25 -9.90 7.26 -1.63
CA PRO A 25 -8.48 7.38 -1.87
C PRO A 25 -7.74 6.06 -1.64
N ILE A 26 -6.69 5.83 -2.41
CA ILE A 26 -5.93 4.58 -2.40
C ILE A 26 -4.65 4.79 -1.58
N THR A 27 -4.41 3.94 -0.59
CA THR A 27 -3.13 3.96 0.14
C THR A 27 -2.00 3.49 -0.76
N VAL A 28 -0.94 4.30 -0.88
CA VAL A 28 0.24 4.00 -1.68
C VAL A 28 1.52 4.27 -0.89
N LEU A 29 2.57 3.51 -1.17
CA LEU A 29 3.87 3.64 -0.52
C LEU A 29 4.73 4.76 -1.14
N PRO A 30 5.79 5.23 -0.45
CA PRO A 30 6.57 6.36 -0.91
C PRO A 30 7.17 6.22 -2.32
N HIS A 31 7.64 5.04 -2.72
CA HIS A 31 8.13 4.81 -4.09
C HIS A 31 6.99 4.77 -5.12
N GLU A 32 5.79 4.33 -4.74
CA GLU A 32 4.63 4.29 -5.65
C GLU A 32 4.23 5.71 -6.06
N VAL A 33 4.38 6.69 -5.17
CA VAL A 33 4.12 8.11 -5.50
C VAL A 33 4.99 8.54 -6.68
N TYR A 34 6.29 8.24 -6.64
CA TYR A 34 7.20 8.58 -7.75
C TYR A 34 6.79 7.88 -9.05
N LEU A 35 6.47 6.58 -8.99
CA LEU A 35 6.06 5.81 -10.16
C LEU A 35 4.75 6.35 -10.75
N LEU A 36 3.73 6.54 -9.92
CA LEU A 36 2.42 7.01 -10.34
C LEU A 36 2.44 8.47 -10.81
N GLN A 37 3.29 9.33 -10.23
CA GLN A 37 3.50 10.69 -10.75
C GLN A 37 4.05 10.67 -12.17
N ARG A 38 5.07 9.83 -12.43
CA ARG A 38 5.61 9.65 -13.78
C ARG A 38 4.55 9.14 -14.76
N GLU A 39 3.77 8.13 -14.37
CA GLU A 39 2.65 7.64 -15.20
C GLU A 39 1.60 8.73 -15.46
N ALA A 40 1.30 9.56 -14.46
CA ALA A 40 0.35 10.66 -14.59
C ALA A 40 0.87 11.74 -15.56
N GLU A 41 2.15 12.10 -15.47
CA GLU A 41 2.82 13.02 -16.41
C GLU A 41 2.78 12.49 -17.84
N GLU A 42 3.15 11.21 -18.05
CA GLU A 42 3.13 10.57 -19.37
C GLU A 42 1.72 10.50 -19.99
N LEU A 43 0.69 10.34 -19.16
CA LEU A 43 -0.70 10.28 -19.57
C LEU A 43 -1.41 11.65 -19.65
N GLY A 44 -0.75 12.73 -19.22
CA GLY A 44 -1.34 14.06 -19.12
C GLY A 44 -2.49 14.14 -18.11
N ILE A 45 -2.37 13.42 -16.99
CA ILE A 45 -3.37 13.32 -15.92
C ILE A 45 -2.87 14.06 -14.69
N GLU A 46 -3.78 14.75 -14.00
CA GLU A 46 -3.48 15.31 -12.69
C GLU A 46 -3.75 14.27 -11.59
N ALA A 47 -2.69 13.81 -10.92
CA ALA A 47 -2.76 12.89 -9.79
C ALA A 47 -2.28 13.59 -8.50
N ALA A 48 -3.15 13.69 -7.50
CA ALA A 48 -2.85 14.31 -6.22
C ALA A 48 -2.57 13.25 -5.14
N PHE A 49 -1.54 13.50 -4.31
CA PHE A 49 -1.13 12.61 -3.23
C PHE A 49 -1.14 13.35 -1.89
N SER A 50 -1.88 12.83 -0.92
CA SER A 50 -1.93 13.40 0.44
C SER A 50 -1.10 12.55 1.41
N PRO A 51 -0.24 13.16 2.24
CA PRO A 51 0.49 12.45 3.30
C PRO A 51 -0.48 11.79 4.31
N SER A 52 -0.29 10.50 4.57
CA SER A 52 -1.13 9.72 5.47
C SER A 52 -0.44 9.46 6.81
N TYR A 53 0.78 8.94 6.79
CA TYR A 53 1.60 8.67 7.97
C TYR A 53 2.95 9.37 7.86
N ILE A 54 3.29 10.15 8.88
CA ILE A 54 4.43 11.05 8.93
C ILE A 54 5.18 10.79 10.23
N VAL A 55 6.51 10.62 10.14
CA VAL A 55 7.40 10.62 11.30
C VAL A 55 8.28 11.87 11.27
N VAL A 56 8.61 12.41 12.44
CA VAL A 56 9.42 13.63 12.57
C VAL A 56 10.86 13.22 12.84
N ASP A 57 11.81 13.74 12.06
CA ASP A 57 13.24 13.60 12.32
C ASP A 57 13.81 14.93 12.82
N GLU A 58 14.04 14.99 14.13
CA GLU A 58 14.53 16.17 14.84
C GLU A 58 15.98 16.50 14.50
N LEU A 59 16.79 15.50 14.17
CA LEU A 59 18.20 15.71 13.86
C LEU A 59 18.35 16.43 12.51
N ASN A 60 17.62 15.96 11.50
CA ASN A 60 17.69 16.52 10.15
C ASN A 60 16.63 17.61 9.90
N LYS A 61 15.77 17.90 10.87
CA LYS A 61 14.69 18.90 10.80
C LYS A 61 13.80 18.67 9.58
N VAL A 62 13.34 17.43 9.41
CA VAL A 62 12.42 17.04 8.33
C VAL A 62 11.26 16.21 8.86
N ARG A 63 10.18 16.14 8.07
CA ARG A 63 9.06 15.23 8.29
C ARG A 63 9.02 14.19 7.20
N ILE A 64 9.22 12.93 7.55
CA ILE A 64 9.36 11.82 6.61
C ILE A 64 8.01 11.13 6.44
N VAL A 65 7.49 11.11 5.22
CA VAL A 65 6.21 10.43 4.91
C VAL A 65 6.44 8.97 4.55
N LEU A 66 5.80 8.05 5.27
CA LEU A 66 5.89 6.60 5.00
C LEU A 66 4.66 6.02 4.32
N SER A 67 3.59 6.80 4.23
CA SER A 67 2.35 6.37 3.57
C SER A 67 1.65 7.59 2.98
N TYR A 68 1.07 7.41 1.79
CA TYR A 68 0.32 8.43 1.07
C TYR A 68 -1.07 7.92 0.72
N LEU A 69 -1.98 8.84 0.45
CA LEU A 69 -3.27 8.58 -0.18
C LEU A 69 -3.24 9.18 -1.58
N LEU A 70 -3.39 8.35 -2.62
CA LEU A 70 -3.75 8.79 -3.96
C LEU A 70 -5.20 9.28 -3.92
N MET A 71 -5.39 10.58 -4.10
CA MET A 71 -6.68 11.24 -3.97
C MET A 71 -7.56 10.99 -5.19
N LEU A 72 -8.87 10.97 -4.96
CA LEU A 72 -9.85 10.95 -6.04
C LEU A 72 -9.89 12.32 -6.72
N ASN A 73 -10.19 12.34 -8.02
CA ASN A 73 -10.36 13.56 -8.80
C ASN A 73 -11.68 14.29 -8.41
N GLY A 74 -11.95 15.44 -9.03
CA GLY A 74 -13.17 16.22 -8.78
C GLY A 74 -14.50 15.51 -9.08
N ARG A 75 -14.47 14.32 -9.72
CA ARG A 75 -15.65 13.47 -9.95
C ARG A 75 -15.81 12.36 -8.90
N GLY A 76 -14.93 12.31 -7.90
CA GLY A 76 -14.90 11.22 -6.92
C GLY A 76 -14.39 9.89 -7.51
N GLU A 77 -13.56 9.95 -8.55
CA GLU A 77 -13.00 8.78 -9.22
C GLU A 77 -11.47 8.77 -9.12
N CYS A 78 -10.86 7.58 -9.20
CA CYS A 78 -9.43 7.43 -9.36
C CYS A 78 -8.97 8.25 -10.58
N PRO A 79 -7.89 9.06 -10.47
CA PRO A 79 -7.43 9.89 -11.59
C PRO A 79 -7.04 9.06 -12.82
N PHE A 80 -6.65 7.79 -12.63
CA PHE A 80 -6.31 6.87 -13.71
C PHE A 80 -7.51 6.11 -14.30
N LEU A 81 -8.74 6.40 -13.89
CA LEU A 81 -9.94 5.76 -14.43
C LEU A 81 -10.40 6.45 -15.73
N ARG A 82 -10.61 5.67 -16.79
CA ARG A 82 -11.25 6.11 -18.04
C ARG A 82 -12.40 5.16 -18.39
N GLY A 83 -13.63 5.60 -18.13
CA GLY A 83 -14.81 4.73 -18.23
C GLY A 83 -14.72 3.61 -17.20
N THR A 84 -14.44 2.39 -17.65
CA THR A 84 -14.22 1.20 -16.81
C THR A 84 -12.77 0.72 -16.81
N LYS A 85 -11.88 1.40 -17.55
CA LYS A 85 -10.49 0.99 -17.74
C LYS A 85 -9.57 1.74 -16.79
N CYS A 86 -8.67 1.00 -16.13
CA CYS A 86 -7.54 1.58 -15.42
C CYS A 86 -6.41 1.83 -16.41
N LEU A 87 -5.99 3.09 -16.57
CA LEU A 87 -4.96 3.46 -17.54
C LEU A 87 -3.56 2.96 -17.15
N VAL A 88 -3.34 2.70 -15.87
CA VAL A 88 -2.08 2.14 -15.35
C VAL A 88 -2.19 0.65 -15.04
N HIS A 89 -3.13 -0.07 -15.68
CA HIS A 89 -3.35 -1.50 -15.41
C HIS A 89 -2.09 -2.33 -15.67
N ASP A 90 -1.47 -2.12 -16.83
CA ASP A 90 -0.34 -2.90 -17.33
C ASP A 90 1.03 -2.25 -17.05
N SER A 91 1.07 -0.96 -16.70
CA SER A 91 2.30 -0.25 -16.37
C SER A 91 2.63 -0.33 -14.88
N TYR A 92 1.94 0.45 -14.06
CA TYR A 92 2.09 0.44 -12.61
C TYR A 92 0.75 0.58 -11.88
N LYS A 93 0.03 -0.55 -11.76
CA LYS A 93 -1.14 -0.62 -10.91
C LYS A 93 -0.70 -0.56 -9.44
N PRO A 94 -1.21 0.32 -8.57
CA PRO A 94 -0.79 0.39 -7.17
C PRO A 94 -0.97 -0.95 -6.44
N LEU A 95 -0.11 -1.26 -5.47
CA LEU A 95 -0.12 -2.55 -4.76
C LEU A 95 -1.47 -2.81 -4.07
N THR A 96 -2.04 -1.79 -3.42
CA THR A 96 -3.38 -1.86 -2.81
C THR A 96 -4.46 -2.16 -3.85
N CYS A 97 -4.32 -1.67 -5.08
CA CYS A 97 -5.26 -1.95 -6.17
C CYS A 97 -5.08 -3.37 -6.74
N ARG A 98 -3.87 -3.93 -6.71
CA ARG A 98 -3.60 -5.31 -7.10
C ARG A 98 -4.17 -6.32 -6.11
N SER A 99 -4.25 -5.95 -4.83
CA SER A 99 -4.83 -6.81 -3.79
C SER A 99 -6.35 -6.68 -3.67
N PHE A 100 -7.02 -5.81 -4.43
CA PHE A 100 -8.48 -5.71 -4.37
C PHE A 100 -9.14 -7.02 -4.83
N PRO A 101 -10.12 -7.58 -4.08
CA PRO A 101 -10.87 -6.96 -2.98
C PRO A 101 -10.35 -7.27 -1.56
N TYR A 102 -9.21 -7.93 -1.41
CA TYR A 102 -8.53 -8.19 -0.15
C TYR A 102 -7.67 -6.99 0.28
N LEU A 103 -8.28 -6.06 1.01
CA LEU A 103 -7.69 -4.75 1.31
C LEU A 103 -7.28 -4.62 2.79
N PRO A 104 -6.27 -3.79 3.10
CA PRO A 104 -6.00 -3.40 4.47
C PRO A 104 -7.15 -2.50 4.99
N ARG A 105 -7.80 -2.90 6.08
CA ARG A 105 -8.83 -2.11 6.77
C ARG A 105 -8.22 -1.05 7.68
N ILE A 106 -7.19 -1.45 8.42
CA ILE A 106 -6.50 -0.60 9.40
C ILE A 106 -5.00 -0.85 9.22
N ILE A 107 -4.24 0.23 9.12
CA ILE A 107 -2.77 0.23 9.21
C ILE A 107 -2.42 1.13 10.40
N ARG A 108 -1.88 0.55 11.47
CA ARG A 108 -1.43 1.31 12.65
C ARG A 108 0.07 1.23 12.71
N TYR A 109 0.74 2.36 12.62
CA TYR A 109 2.16 2.44 12.94
C TYR A 109 2.33 2.77 14.41
N SER A 110 3.36 2.19 15.01
CA SER A 110 3.78 2.49 16.37
C SER A 110 5.28 2.81 16.38
N MET A 111 5.68 3.67 17.30
CA MET A 111 7.08 3.95 17.57
C MET A 111 7.36 3.68 19.04
N ASP A 112 8.49 3.01 19.28
CA ASP A 112 9.04 2.82 20.60
C ASP A 112 10.37 3.58 20.68
N THR A 113 10.36 4.68 21.42
CA THR A 113 11.51 5.58 21.59
C THR A 113 12.60 4.95 22.45
N ALA A 114 12.27 4.02 23.35
CA ALA A 114 13.24 3.34 24.20
C ALA A 114 14.07 2.33 23.40
N THR A 115 13.42 1.55 22.53
CA THR A 115 14.11 0.58 21.66
C THR A 115 14.47 1.13 20.28
N LYS A 116 14.10 2.40 20.01
CA LYS A 116 14.27 3.11 18.74
C LYS A 116 13.75 2.29 17.55
N THR A 117 12.51 1.82 17.65
CA THR A 117 11.86 1.03 16.59
C THR A 117 10.62 1.70 16.06
N ILE A 118 10.39 1.51 14.76
CA ILE A 118 9.10 1.73 14.10
C ILE A 118 8.55 0.35 13.76
N ASP A 119 7.31 0.08 14.17
CA ASP A 119 6.58 -1.12 13.77
C ASP A 119 5.20 -0.75 13.21
N PHE A 120 4.49 -1.74 12.65
CA PHE A 120 3.16 -1.54 12.16
C PHE A 120 2.31 -2.82 12.18
N ASP A 121 1.02 -2.64 12.49
CA ASP A 121 0.01 -3.67 12.43
C ASP A 121 -0.95 -3.41 11.27
N VAL A 122 -1.32 -4.48 10.55
CA VAL A 122 -2.29 -4.42 9.46
C VAL A 122 -3.35 -5.49 9.60
N SER A 123 -4.62 -5.06 9.63
CA SER A 123 -5.77 -5.96 9.56
C SER A 123 -6.37 -5.94 8.15
N PHE A 124 -6.58 -7.11 7.53
CA PHE A 124 -7.16 -7.22 6.19
C PHE A 124 -8.64 -7.62 6.23
N VAL A 125 -9.40 -7.18 5.22
CA VAL A 125 -10.80 -7.55 5.01
C VAL A 125 -11.13 -7.72 3.53
N ALA A 126 -12.20 -8.45 3.23
CA ALA A 126 -12.82 -8.45 1.92
C ALA A 126 -13.68 -7.19 1.73
N SER A 127 -13.53 -6.49 0.60
CA SER A 127 -14.34 -5.33 0.28
C SER A 127 -15.68 -5.72 -0.32
N TYR A 128 -16.77 -5.44 0.40
CA TYR A 128 -18.16 -5.61 -0.09
C TYR A 128 -18.54 -4.64 -1.23
N ALA A 129 -17.65 -3.73 -1.60
CA ALA A 129 -17.83 -2.93 -2.80
C ALA A 129 -17.51 -3.71 -4.09
N CYS A 130 -16.90 -4.89 -3.99
CA CYS A 130 -16.82 -5.82 -5.10
C CYS A 130 -18.17 -6.54 -5.26
N PRO A 131 -18.84 -6.47 -6.43
CA PRO A 131 -20.11 -7.16 -6.66
C PRO A 131 -20.00 -8.68 -6.47
N VAL A 132 -18.86 -9.25 -6.84
CA VAL A 132 -18.55 -10.68 -6.67
C VAL A 132 -18.52 -11.04 -5.18
N VAL A 133 -17.79 -10.29 -4.35
CA VAL A 133 -17.76 -10.52 -2.89
C VAL A 133 -19.16 -10.35 -2.29
N LYS A 134 -19.90 -9.31 -2.70
CA LYS A 134 -21.26 -9.05 -2.20
C LYS A 134 -22.26 -10.14 -2.58
N ARG A 135 -22.13 -10.74 -3.77
CA ARG A 135 -22.99 -11.83 -4.25
C ARG A 135 -22.60 -13.16 -3.61
N ASP A 136 -21.30 -13.42 -3.55
CA ASP A 136 -20.76 -14.71 -3.17
C ASP A 136 -20.63 -14.85 -1.62
N ASP A 137 -21.07 -13.84 -0.84
CA ASP A 137 -21.06 -13.87 0.63
C ASP A 137 -22.29 -13.22 1.32
N PRO A 138 -23.16 -14.00 2.02
CA PRO A 138 -24.15 -13.49 2.97
C PRO A 138 -23.68 -13.47 4.44
N GLY A 139 -22.45 -13.87 4.75
CA GLY A 139 -21.88 -13.88 6.11
C GLY A 139 -20.92 -15.03 6.39
N TYR A 140 -19.72 -15.03 5.81
CA TYR A 140 -18.64 -15.94 6.21
C TYR A 140 -18.24 -15.69 7.66
N GLY A 141 -18.87 -16.44 8.57
CA GLY A 141 -18.31 -16.81 9.85
C GLY A 141 -17.08 -17.72 9.63
N ASN A 142 -15.98 -17.37 10.29
CA ASN A 142 -14.87 -18.26 10.64
C ASN A 142 -14.00 -18.91 9.53
N GLY A 143 -14.21 -18.61 8.24
CA GLY A 143 -13.34 -19.10 7.15
C GLY A 143 -12.10 -18.23 6.89
N ASP A 144 -10.99 -18.84 6.50
CA ASP A 144 -9.77 -18.13 6.12
C ASP A 144 -9.92 -17.49 4.72
N MET A 145 -10.19 -16.18 4.67
CA MET A 145 -10.33 -15.40 3.43
C MET A 145 -9.13 -15.56 2.48
N ARG A 146 -7.96 -15.96 2.99
CA ARG A 146 -6.77 -16.20 2.15
C ARG A 146 -6.97 -17.30 1.12
N VAL A 147 -7.82 -18.28 1.42
CA VAL A 147 -8.10 -19.41 0.53
C VAL A 147 -8.96 -18.99 -0.66
N TYR A 148 -9.82 -17.98 -0.48
CA TYR A 148 -10.70 -17.46 -1.53
C TYR A 148 -9.97 -16.49 -2.47
N PHE A 149 -9.11 -15.64 -1.91
CA PHE A 149 -8.35 -14.60 -2.61
C PHE A 149 -6.93 -15.03 -2.97
N LYS A 150 -6.77 -16.21 -3.58
CA LYS A 150 -5.45 -16.82 -3.85
C LYS A 150 -4.50 -15.92 -4.65
N ASN A 151 -5.04 -15.11 -5.56
CA ASN A 151 -4.23 -14.24 -6.41
C ASN A 151 -3.99 -12.85 -5.80
N GLU A 152 -4.90 -12.38 -4.93
CA GLU A 152 -4.82 -11.05 -4.34
C GLU A 152 -3.97 -11.05 -3.04
N VAL A 153 -3.94 -12.16 -2.31
CA VAL A 153 -3.13 -12.31 -1.08
C VAL A 153 -1.64 -12.10 -1.33
N PRO A 154 -1.01 -12.68 -2.37
CA PRO A 154 0.40 -12.42 -2.67
C PRO A 154 0.69 -10.93 -2.88
N HIS A 155 -0.20 -10.19 -3.56
CA HIS A 155 -0.06 -8.75 -3.74
C HIS A 155 -0.21 -7.96 -2.42
N ALA A 156 -1.11 -8.39 -1.53
CA ALA A 156 -1.17 -7.83 -0.19
C ALA A 156 0.14 -8.05 0.59
N ARG A 157 0.77 -9.22 0.42
CA ARG A 157 2.06 -9.56 1.06
C ARG A 157 3.22 -8.72 0.51
N GLU A 158 3.25 -8.44 -0.79
CA GLU A 158 4.18 -7.47 -1.38
C GLU A 158 4.10 -6.12 -0.65
N ALA A 159 2.88 -5.60 -0.49
CA ALA A 159 2.66 -4.32 0.17
C ALA A 159 3.09 -4.33 1.65
N ILE A 160 2.92 -5.44 2.36
CA ILE A 160 3.40 -5.60 3.75
C ILE A 160 4.93 -5.65 3.79
N ALA A 161 5.56 -6.42 2.91
CA ALA A 161 7.01 -6.55 2.86
C ALA A 161 7.69 -5.20 2.61
N LEU A 162 7.14 -4.39 1.70
CA LEU A 162 7.67 -3.06 1.42
C LEU A 162 7.42 -2.05 2.56
N ARG A 163 6.27 -2.12 3.26
CA ARG A 163 6.06 -1.32 4.49
C ARG A 163 7.10 -1.68 5.56
N LYS A 164 7.32 -2.99 5.76
CA LYS A 164 8.34 -3.50 6.69
C LYS A 164 9.73 -3.04 6.31
N PHE A 165 10.06 -3.02 5.02
CA PHE A 165 11.32 -2.48 4.54
C PHE A 165 11.51 -1.02 4.95
N TYR A 166 10.52 -0.14 4.72
CA TYR A 166 10.61 1.27 5.12
C TYR A 166 10.77 1.43 6.64
N ALA A 167 9.93 0.75 7.43
CA ALA A 167 9.97 0.81 8.89
C ALA A 167 11.30 0.29 9.45
N ALA A 168 11.80 -0.84 8.93
CA ALA A 168 13.07 -1.44 9.34
C ALA A 168 14.27 -0.57 8.95
N THR A 169 14.24 0.05 7.78
CA THR A 169 15.32 0.95 7.33
C THR A 169 15.42 2.17 8.24
N LEU A 170 14.30 2.82 8.54
CA LEU A 170 14.30 3.95 9.47
C LEU A 170 14.66 3.53 10.91
N THR A 171 14.20 2.37 11.37
CA THR A 171 14.61 1.78 12.65
C THR A 171 16.13 1.62 12.71
N GLN A 172 16.75 1.09 11.65
CA GLN A 172 18.20 0.93 11.59
C GLN A 172 18.92 2.28 11.63
N MET A 173 18.45 3.26 10.86
CA MET A 173 19.02 4.61 10.83
C MET A 173 18.88 5.32 12.18
N TRP A 174 17.76 5.12 12.89
CA TRP A 174 17.53 5.73 14.20
C TRP A 174 18.43 5.11 15.27
N ARG A 175 18.57 3.78 15.24
CA ARG A 175 19.47 3.05 16.15
C ARG A 175 20.95 3.37 15.92
N SER A 176 21.36 3.65 14.68
CA SER A 176 22.73 4.06 14.37
C SER A 176 23.00 5.54 14.63
N GLY A 177 21.98 6.33 15.01
CA GLY A 177 22.11 7.77 15.24
C GLY A 177 22.17 8.62 13.96
N ALA A 178 21.81 8.05 12.80
CA ALA A 178 21.76 8.78 11.53
C ALA A 178 20.52 9.70 11.40
N ILE A 179 19.49 9.42 12.19
CA ILE A 179 18.26 10.20 12.34
C ILE A 179 17.84 10.19 13.81
N GLU A 180 17.02 11.14 14.24
CA GLU A 180 16.43 11.13 15.58
C GLU A 180 14.92 11.32 15.47
N LEU A 181 14.16 10.23 15.62
CA LEU A 181 12.71 10.27 15.47
C LEU A 181 12.01 10.62 16.78
N THR A 182 10.90 11.36 16.68
CA THR A 182 10.06 11.72 17.84
C THR A 182 8.62 11.26 17.68
N ASP A 183 7.91 11.18 18.80
CA ASP A 183 6.48 10.87 18.88
C ASP A 183 5.59 12.10 18.64
N GLU A 184 6.18 13.25 18.29
CA GLU A 184 5.43 14.45 17.91
C GLU A 184 4.52 14.19 16.71
N ASP A 185 3.36 14.84 16.69
CA ASP A 185 2.47 14.78 15.55
C ASP A 185 3.15 15.43 14.33
N GLY A 186 3.58 14.62 13.37
CA GLY A 186 4.19 15.11 12.13
C GLY A 186 3.30 16.06 11.32
N ARG A 187 2.01 16.24 11.64
CA ARG A 187 1.18 17.25 11.00
C ARG A 187 1.40 18.66 11.57
N THR A 188 1.86 18.79 12.80
CA THR A 188 1.95 20.07 13.52
C THR A 188 3.36 20.67 13.49
N VAL A 189 4.39 19.84 13.31
CA VAL A 189 5.78 20.29 13.29
C VAL A 189 6.11 21.12 12.02
N PRO A 190 6.70 22.32 12.14
CA PRO A 190 6.92 23.24 11.02
C PRO A 190 8.17 22.93 10.19
N TYR A 191 8.50 21.65 10.01
CA TYR A 191 9.63 21.20 9.19
C TYR A 191 9.20 20.88 7.75
N PRO A 192 10.12 20.92 6.77
CA PRO A 192 9.85 20.47 5.41
C PRO A 192 9.41 19.01 5.38
N LEU A 193 8.40 18.72 4.57
CA LEU A 193 7.89 17.39 4.33
C LEU A 193 8.68 16.71 3.21
N VAL A 194 9.16 15.49 3.45
CA VAL A 194 9.96 14.72 2.49
C VAL A 194 9.38 13.33 2.27
N ASN A 195 9.47 12.84 1.03
CA ASN A 195 9.06 11.49 0.70
C ASN A 195 10.06 10.47 1.25
N GLY A 196 9.56 9.46 1.98
CA GLY A 196 10.39 8.45 2.64
C GLY A 196 11.32 7.67 1.71
N TYR A 197 10.90 7.40 0.46
CA TYR A 197 11.77 6.75 -0.52
C TYR A 197 12.97 7.62 -0.90
N PHE A 198 12.73 8.90 -1.22
CA PHE A 198 13.82 9.81 -1.56
C PHE A 198 14.72 10.12 -0.36
N PHE A 199 14.13 10.28 0.83
CA PHE A 199 14.89 10.51 2.07
C PHE A 199 15.88 9.37 2.36
N ILE A 200 15.41 8.12 2.25
CA ILE A 200 16.24 6.92 2.43
C ILE A 200 17.29 6.84 1.32
N ARG A 201 16.89 6.97 0.05
CA ARG A 201 17.82 6.84 -1.09
C ARG A 201 18.94 7.88 -1.06
N GLN A 202 18.68 9.08 -0.57
CA GLN A 202 19.71 10.12 -0.44
C GLN A 202 20.83 9.70 0.53
N ARG A 203 20.52 8.89 1.56
CA ARG A 203 21.47 8.40 2.57
C ARG A 203 22.00 7.00 2.26
N MET A 204 21.22 6.23 1.51
CA MET A 204 21.52 4.85 1.11
C MET A 204 21.30 4.72 -0.41
N PRO A 205 22.24 5.20 -1.25
CA PRO A 205 22.05 5.26 -2.71
C PRO A 205 21.86 3.90 -3.38
N MET A 206 22.29 2.82 -2.71
CA MET A 206 22.08 1.44 -3.17
C MET A 206 20.60 1.03 -3.16
N ILE A 207 19.74 1.69 -2.38
CA ILE A 207 18.30 1.46 -2.37
C ILE A 207 17.70 2.08 -3.64
N THR A 208 17.49 1.23 -4.64
CA THR A 208 16.91 1.60 -5.94
C THR A 208 15.52 0.98 -6.12
N LEU A 209 14.81 1.37 -7.18
CA LEU A 209 13.56 0.71 -7.57
C LEU A 209 13.74 -0.78 -7.85
N ASN A 210 14.91 -1.22 -8.33
CA ASN A 210 15.20 -2.64 -8.54
C ASN A 210 15.22 -3.38 -7.21
N VAL A 211 15.85 -2.82 -6.17
CA VAL A 211 15.86 -3.41 -4.81
C VAL A 211 14.43 -3.49 -4.25
N ILE A 212 13.62 -2.45 -4.43
CA ILE A 212 12.20 -2.46 -4.05
C ILE A 212 11.45 -3.58 -4.77
N ASN A 213 11.65 -3.72 -6.08
CA ASN A 213 11.02 -4.77 -6.88
C ASN A 213 11.49 -6.17 -6.44
N ASP A 214 12.77 -6.37 -6.12
CA ASP A 214 13.30 -7.64 -5.66
C ASP A 214 12.67 -8.07 -4.32
N ILE A 215 12.51 -7.13 -3.39
CA ILE A 215 11.82 -7.38 -2.11
C ILE A 215 10.37 -7.78 -2.35
N ALA A 216 9.65 -7.05 -3.21
CA ALA A 216 8.26 -7.37 -3.56
C ALA A 216 8.15 -8.76 -4.19
N MET A 217 8.98 -9.05 -5.20
CA MET A 217 8.99 -10.33 -5.90
C MET A 217 9.31 -11.50 -4.99
N LYS A 218 10.25 -11.33 -4.05
CA LYS A 218 10.56 -12.35 -3.04
C LYS A 218 9.35 -12.60 -2.14
N ALA A 219 8.74 -11.55 -1.60
CA ALA A 219 7.57 -11.68 -0.74
C ALA A 219 6.37 -12.32 -1.46
N ARG A 220 6.19 -12.04 -2.77
CA ARG A 220 5.16 -12.69 -3.58
C ARG A 220 5.41 -14.20 -3.68
N ARG A 221 6.64 -14.62 -4.04
CA ARG A 221 7.00 -16.04 -4.18
C ARG A 221 6.85 -16.82 -2.88
N GLU A 222 7.17 -16.21 -1.74
CA GLU A 222 6.99 -16.82 -0.42
C GLU A 222 5.51 -16.97 -0.05
N ALA A 223 4.62 -16.12 -0.58
CA ALA A 223 3.18 -16.20 -0.33
C ALA A 223 2.45 -17.17 -1.28
N GLU A 224 3.08 -17.54 -2.39
CA GLU A 224 2.56 -18.52 -3.37
C GLU A 224 2.89 -19.98 -2.98
N GLN A 225 3.81 -20.19 -2.03
CA GLN A 225 4.21 -21.49 -1.47
C GLN A 225 3.33 -21.91 -0.29
#